data_AF-A0A928EXA1-F1
#
_entry.id   AF-A0A928EXA1-F1
#
_cell.length_a   1.000
_cell.length_b   1.000
_cell.length_c   1.000
_cell.angle_alpha   90.00
_cell.angle_beta   90.00
_cell.angle_gamma   90.00
#
_symmetry.space_group_name_H-M   'P 1'
#
loop_
_entity.id
_entity.type
_entity.pdbx_description
1 polymer ?
#
loop_
_entity_poly.entity_id
_entity_poly.type
_entity_poly.pdbx_seq_one_letter_code
_entity_poly.pdbx_strand_id
1 'polypeptide(L)'
;VPLYLLLERGYISVAISQSPESFTAQLMLTFFYFVYYFHAVSLGLCLFNLIPLPPLDGSRILFAFLPPRYYFSIMRYERMIALALMLFLLTGANFGFLDVIASSVSGAMESVWRLLPIF
;
A
#
# COMPACT_ATOMS: atom_id res chain seq x y z
N VAL A 1 39.64 -21.22 -9.45
CA VAL A 1 38.91 -22.02 -8.43
C VAL A 1 38.67 -23.40 -9.02
N PRO A 2 39.13 -24.48 -8.38
CA PRO A 2 38.97 -25.82 -8.93
C PRO A 2 37.50 -26.29 -8.88
N LEU A 3 37.11 -27.10 -9.88
CA LEU A 3 35.72 -27.51 -10.17
C LEU A 3 35.02 -28.22 -8.99
N TYR A 4 35.77 -29.01 -8.21
CA TYR A 4 35.23 -29.78 -7.09
C TYR A 4 34.71 -28.88 -5.95
N LEU A 5 35.37 -27.75 -5.69
CA LEU A 5 34.92 -26.79 -4.67
C LEU A 5 33.62 -26.07 -5.08
N LEU A 6 33.39 -25.90 -6.38
CA LEU A 6 32.14 -25.33 -6.89
C LEU A 6 30.97 -26.32 -6.76
N LEU A 7 31.23 -27.61 -7.00
CA LEU A 7 30.24 -28.68 -6.80
C LEU A 7 29.83 -28.78 -5.32
N GLU A 8 30.80 -28.83 -4.39
CA GLU A 8 30.49 -28.88 -2.96
C GLU A 8 29.70 -27.66 -2.49
N ARG A 9 30.08 -26.45 -2.92
CA ARG A 9 29.33 -25.22 -2.59
C ARG A 9 27.90 -25.23 -3.17
N GLY A 10 27.73 -25.74 -4.39
CA GLY A 10 26.42 -25.92 -5.01
C GLY A 10 25.54 -26.88 -4.22
N TYR A 11 26.06 -28.06 -3.88
CA TYR A 11 25.36 -29.06 -3.06
C TYR A 11 24.95 -28.53 -1.69
N ILE A 12 25.86 -27.81 -1.00
CA ILE A 12 25.58 -27.21 0.30
C ILE A 12 24.48 -26.15 0.19
N SER A 13 24.50 -25.29 -0.84
CA SER A 13 23.46 -24.28 -1.04
C SER A 13 22.07 -24.87 -1.31
N VAL A 14 22.00 -25.97 -2.07
CA VAL A 14 20.76 -26.69 -2.34
C VAL A 14 20.25 -27.41 -1.09
N ALA A 15 21.14 -28.07 -0.34
CA ALA A 15 20.78 -28.74 0.91
C ALA A 15 20.26 -27.76 1.97
N ILE A 16 20.86 -26.56 2.07
CA ILE A 16 20.39 -25.49 2.95
C ILE A 16 19.02 -25.00 2.47
N SER A 17 18.79 -24.83 1.17
CA SER A 17 17.50 -24.36 0.62
C SER A 17 16.32 -25.33 0.80
N GLN A 18 16.60 -26.59 1.12
CA GLN A 18 15.59 -27.62 1.40
C GLN A 18 15.51 -27.99 2.88
N SER A 19 16.33 -27.38 3.75
CA SER A 19 16.22 -27.60 5.18
C SER A 19 14.88 -27.05 5.70
N PRO A 20 14.27 -27.67 6.72
CA PRO A 20 13.04 -27.14 7.32
C PRO A 20 13.18 -25.69 7.78
N GLU A 21 14.36 -25.30 8.26
CA GLU A 21 14.66 -23.93 8.69
C GLU A 21 14.62 -22.93 7.53
N SER A 22 15.12 -23.30 6.34
CA SER A 22 15.04 -22.44 5.16
C SER A 22 13.62 -22.26 4.65
N PHE A 23 12.79 -23.30 4.73
CA PHE A 23 11.37 -23.22 4.42
C PHE A 23 10.64 -22.29 5.39
N THR A 24 10.90 -22.44 6.70
CA THR A 24 10.34 -21.53 7.72
C THR A 24 10.78 -20.08 7.47
N ALA A 25 12.05 -19.85 7.12
CA ALA A 25 12.55 -18.52 6.79
C ALA A 25 11.86 -17.91 5.54
N GLN A 26 11.65 -18.70 4.49
CA GLN A 26 10.91 -18.28 3.30
C GLN A 26 9.45 -17.94 3.61
N LEU A 27 8.80 -18.73 4.46
CA LEU A 27 7.43 -18.49 4.90
C LEU A 27 7.32 -17.20 5.72
N MET A 28 8.24 -17.00 6.66
CA MET A 28 8.33 -15.75 7.44
C MET A 28 8.55 -14.54 6.53
N LEU A 29 9.51 -14.62 5.60
CA LEU A 29 9.80 -13.55 4.66
C LEU A 29 8.58 -13.24 3.77
N THR A 30 7.90 -14.27 3.27
CA THR A 30 6.66 -14.11 2.48
C THR A 30 5.57 -13.44 3.32
N PHE A 31 5.42 -13.85 4.58
CA PHE A 31 4.47 -13.24 5.51
C PHE A 31 4.79 -11.76 5.77
N PHE A 32 6.06 -11.41 5.98
CA PHE A 32 6.47 -10.03 6.15
C PHE A 32 6.18 -9.18 4.91
N TYR A 33 6.47 -9.70 3.70
CA TYR A 33 6.09 -9.01 2.47
C TYR A 33 4.58 -8.84 2.33
N PHE A 34 3.81 -9.88 2.66
CA PHE A 34 2.36 -9.79 2.64
C PHE A 34 1.85 -8.68 3.57
N VAL A 35 2.31 -8.65 4.83
CA VAL A 35 1.91 -7.60 5.79
C VAL A 35 2.35 -6.22 5.33
N TYR A 36 3.57 -6.10 4.77
CA TYR A 36 4.09 -4.84 4.25
C TYR A 36 3.22 -4.29 3.11
N TYR A 37 2.92 -5.12 2.10
CA TYR A 37 2.07 -4.69 0.98
C TYR A 37 0.62 -4.47 1.41
N PHE A 38 0.10 -5.32 2.30
CA PHE A 38 -1.24 -5.15 2.84
C PHE A 38 -1.39 -3.82 3.57
N HIS A 39 -0.41 -3.46 4.41
CA HIS A 39 -0.35 -2.17 5.08
C HIS A 39 -0.30 -1.01 4.09
N ALA A 40 0.61 -1.07 3.11
CA ALA A 40 0.78 -0.01 2.11
C ALA A 40 -0.49 0.21 1.27
N VAL A 41 -1.11 -0.87 0.78
CA VAL A 41 -2.34 -0.79 -0.02
C VAL A 41 -3.51 -0.28 0.83
N SER A 42 -3.64 -0.75 2.08
CA SER A 42 -4.71 -0.31 2.98
C SER A 42 -4.61 1.17 3.32
N LEU A 43 -3.39 1.66 3.61
CA LEU A 43 -3.13 3.09 3.81
C LEU A 43 -3.40 3.89 2.54
N GLY A 44 -2.93 3.42 1.39
CA GLY A 44 -3.17 4.07 0.10
C GLY A 44 -4.67 4.23 -0.19
N LEU A 45 -5.47 3.18 0.02
CA LEU A 45 -6.93 3.22 -0.13
C LEU A 45 -7.59 4.15 0.88
N CYS A 46 -7.13 4.16 2.13
CA CYS A 46 -7.64 5.07 3.16
C CYS A 46 -7.42 6.53 2.78
N LEU A 47 -6.20 6.89 2.39
CA LEU A 47 -5.85 8.25 1.98
C LEU A 47 -6.53 8.65 0.67
N PHE A 48 -6.65 7.72 -0.28
CA PHE A 48 -7.39 7.93 -1.51
C PHE A 48 -8.86 8.24 -1.23
N ASN A 49 -9.51 7.46 -0.35
CA ASN A 49 -10.90 7.70 0.03
C ASN A 49 -11.10 9.02 0.79
N LEU A 50 -10.07 9.64 1.36
CA LEU A 50 -10.15 10.94 2.03
C LEU A 50 -10.13 12.12 1.05
N ILE A 51 -9.80 11.91 -0.23
CA ILE A 51 -9.79 12.98 -1.23
C ILE A 51 -11.24 13.49 -1.40
N PRO A 52 -11.48 14.81 -1.33
CA PRO A 52 -12.81 15.40 -1.44
C PRO A 52 -13.30 15.47 -2.90
N LEU A 53 -13.33 14.31 -3.57
CA LEU A 53 -13.71 14.15 -4.98
C LEU A 53 -14.73 13.00 -5.10
N PRO A 54 -15.94 13.22 -5.63
CA PRO A 54 -16.90 12.13 -5.86
C PRO A 54 -16.29 11.12 -6.85
N PRO A 55 -16.47 9.79 -6.69
CA PRO A 55 -17.34 9.05 -5.76
C PRO A 55 -16.68 8.68 -4.41
N LEU A 56 -15.51 9.24 -4.10
CA LEU A 56 -14.74 8.88 -2.90
C LEU A 56 -15.43 9.37 -1.62
N ASP A 57 -15.23 8.67 -0.51
CA ASP A 57 -15.97 8.95 0.73
C ASP A 57 -15.71 10.35 1.30
N GLY A 58 -14.52 10.93 1.09
CA GLY A 58 -14.15 12.28 1.49
C GLY A 58 -15.01 13.37 0.84
N SER A 59 -15.63 13.08 -0.31
CA SER A 59 -16.57 13.99 -0.96
C SER A 59 -17.82 14.26 -0.10
N ARG A 60 -18.22 13.33 0.77
CA ARG A 60 -19.35 13.52 1.68
C ARG A 60 -19.08 14.61 2.72
N ILE A 61 -17.82 14.71 3.17
CA ILE A 61 -17.39 15.78 4.07
C ILE A 61 -17.50 17.12 3.34
N LEU A 62 -17.03 17.20 2.09
CA LEU A 62 -17.17 18.41 1.27
C LEU A 62 -18.64 18.80 1.07
N PHE A 63 -19.50 17.82 0.79
CA PHE A 63 -20.94 18.03 0.58
C PHE A 63 -21.68 18.55 1.80
N ALA A 64 -21.24 18.19 3.01
CA ALA A 64 -21.83 18.69 4.25
C ALA A 64 -21.70 20.23 4.39
N PHE A 65 -20.69 20.84 3.76
CA PHE A 65 -20.47 22.29 3.79
C PHE A 65 -20.97 23.01 2.54
N LEU A 66 -21.52 22.29 1.55
CA LEU A 66 -21.84 22.85 0.24
C LEU A 66 -23.33 23.26 0.13
N PRO A 67 -23.65 24.45 -0.42
CA PRO A 67 -25.03 24.83 -0.67
C PRO A 67 -25.74 23.86 -1.64
N PRO A 68 -27.05 23.57 -1.47
CA PRO A 68 -27.77 22.56 -2.24
C PRO A 68 -27.66 22.70 -3.78
N ARG A 69 -27.59 23.94 -4.28
CA ARG A 69 -27.42 24.24 -5.71
C ARG A 69 -26.17 23.62 -6.34
N TYR A 70 -25.05 23.57 -5.60
CA TYR A 70 -23.79 23.01 -6.08
C TYR A 70 -23.77 21.49 -5.94
N TYR A 71 -24.38 20.97 -4.89
CA TYR A 71 -24.52 19.52 -4.66
C TYR A 71 -25.15 18.81 -5.86
N PHE A 72 -26.32 19.28 -6.33
CA PHE A 72 -27.02 18.67 -7.46
C PHE A 72 -26.23 18.75 -8.78
N SER A 73 -25.50 19.85 -9.00
CA SER A 73 -24.62 19.97 -10.17
C SER A 73 -23.50 18.94 -10.13
N ILE A 74 -22.85 18.75 -8.98
CA ILE A 74 -21.73 17.80 -8.84
C ILE A 74 -22.21 16.36 -8.98
N MET A 75 -23.34 16.00 -8.35
CA MET A 75 -23.91 14.64 -8.45
C MET A 75 -24.23 14.23 -9.90
N ARG A 76 -24.62 15.19 -10.76
CA ARG A 76 -24.86 14.91 -12.18
C ARG A 76 -23.60 14.41 -12.90
N TYR A 77 -22.42 14.85 -12.47
CA TYR A 77 -21.14 14.48 -13.08
C TYR A 77 -20.43 13.34 -12.34
N GLU A 78 -20.96 12.83 -11.23
CA GLU A 78 -20.31 11.81 -10.40
C GLU A 78 -19.80 10.61 -11.22
N ARG A 79 -20.64 10.05 -12.10
CA ARG A 79 -20.25 8.93 -12.98
C ARG A 79 -19.11 9.30 -13.94
N MET A 80 -19.11 10.52 -14.47
CA MET A 80 -18.04 10.98 -15.36
C MET A 80 -16.73 11.19 -14.60
N ILE A 81 -16.80 11.74 -13.38
CA ILE A 81 -15.64 11.93 -12.51
C ILE A 81 -15.06 10.56 -12.12
N ALA A 82 -15.90 9.58 -11.77
CA ALA A 82 -15.47 8.21 -11.48
C ALA A 82 -14.71 7.56 -12.65
N LEU A 83 -15.23 7.70 -13.88
CA LEU A 83 -14.57 7.18 -15.09
C LEU A 83 -13.26 7.90 -15.39
N ALA A 84 -13.21 9.23 -15.24
CA ALA A 84 -12.00 10.01 -15.41
C ALA A 84 -10.92 9.61 -14.39
N LEU A 85 -11.32 9.41 -13.13
CA LEU A 85 -10.46 8.96 -12.05
C LEU A 85 -9.91 7.55 -12.32
N MET A 86 -10.76 6.62 -12.78
CA MET A 86 -10.33 5.29 -13.19
C MET A 86 -9.32 5.33 -14.34
N LEU A 87 -9.57 6.15 -15.37
CA LEU A 87 -8.66 6.33 -16.49
C LEU A 87 -7.32 6.93 -16.04
N PHE A 88 -7.36 7.92 -15.15
CA PHE A 88 -6.18 8.52 -14.55
C PHE A 88 -5.32 7.47 -13.84
N LEU A 89 -5.93 6.64 -12.98
CA LEU A 89 -5.22 5.56 -12.28
C LEU A 89 -4.65 4.50 -13.25
N LEU A 90 -5.36 4.18 -14.33
CA LEU A 90 -4.90 3.24 -15.37
C LEU A 90 -3.63 3.69 -16.10
N THR A 91 -3.39 5.01 -16.20
CA THR A 91 -2.15 5.54 -16.79
C THR A 91 -0.91 5.32 -15.89
N GLY A 92 -1.09 4.77 -14.67
CA GLY A 92 -0.03 4.68 -13.67
C GLY A 92 0.28 6.01 -13.00
N ALA A 93 -0.54 7.05 -13.25
CA ALA A 93 -0.40 8.32 -12.58
C ALA A 93 -0.77 8.15 -11.09
N ASN A 94 0.17 8.52 -10.22
CA ASN A 94 -0.05 8.56 -8.79
C ASN A 94 -0.23 10.00 -8.31
N PHE A 95 -1.01 10.18 -7.25
CA PHE A 95 -1.09 11.46 -6.57
C PHE A 95 0.14 11.59 -5.68
N GLY A 96 1.22 12.23 -6.16
CA GLY A 96 2.49 12.30 -5.43
C GLY A 96 2.39 12.87 -4.00
N PHE A 97 1.36 13.68 -3.70
CA PHE A 97 1.10 14.15 -2.33
C PHE A 97 0.62 13.02 -1.41
N LEU A 98 -0.07 11.99 -1.92
CA LEU A 98 -0.50 10.83 -1.14
C LEU A 98 0.71 10.04 -0.64
N ASP A 99 1.79 9.94 -1.43
CA ASP A 99 3.02 9.25 -1.00
C ASP A 99 3.71 9.99 0.15
N VAL A 100 3.71 11.32 0.11
CA VAL A 100 4.23 12.17 1.20
C VAL A 100 3.39 12.00 2.47
N ILE A 101 2.07 11.99 2.35
CA ILE A 101 1.18 11.79 3.50
C ILE A 101 1.32 10.36 4.03
N ALA A 102 1.35 9.35 3.15
CA ALA A 102 1.48 7.95 3.52
C ALA A 102 2.78 7.70 4.28
N SER A 103 3.92 8.20 3.77
CA SER A 103 5.21 8.08 4.44
C SER A 103 5.24 8.81 5.79
N SER A 104 4.60 9.97 5.89
CA SER A 104 4.45 10.71 7.14
C SER A 104 3.61 9.94 8.17
N VAL A 105 2.48 9.37 7.73
CA VAL A 105 1.59 8.57 8.57
C VAL A 105 2.28 7.28 9.03
N SER A 106 2.96 6.56 8.13
CA SER A 106 3.72 5.37 8.47
C SER A 106 4.85 5.69 9.45
N GLY A 107 5.58 6.80 9.26
CA GLY A 107 6.62 7.24 10.20
C GLY A 107 6.07 7.64 11.58
N ALA A 108 4.89 8.27 11.61
CA ALA A 108 4.19 8.55 12.85
C ALA A 108 3.72 7.26 13.55
N MET A 109 3.19 6.30 12.79
CA MET A 109 2.79 4.98 13.30
C MET A 109 4.00 4.21 13.84
N GLU A 110 5.14 4.27 13.17
CA GLU A 110 6.39 3.69 13.66
C GLU A 110 6.86 4.34 14.96
N SER A 111 6.74 5.67 15.06
CA SER A 111 7.05 6.41 16.28
C SER A 111 6.16 5.98 17.45
N VAL A 112 4.86 5.76 17.20
CA VAL A 112 3.92 5.24 18.21
C VAL A 112 4.23 3.79 18.55
N TRP A 113 4.54 2.96 17.56
CA TRP A 113 4.89 1.55 17.76
C TRP A 113 6.09 1.39 18.68
N ARG A 114 7.09 2.28 18.56
CA ARG A 114 8.26 2.34 19.43
C ARG A 114 7.96 2.74 20.88
N LEU A 115 6.77 3.28 21.16
CA LEU A 115 6.35 3.60 22.54
C LEU A 115 5.70 2.40 23.24
N LEU A 116 5.25 1.38 22.50
CA LEU A 116 4.68 0.19 23.11
C LEU A 116 5.81 -0.68 23.67
N PRO A 117 5.83 -0.96 24.99
CA PRO A 117 6.94 -1.66 25.68
C PRO A 117 6.99 -3.17 25.40
N ILE A 118 6.39 -3.62 24.30
CA ILE A 118 6.32 -5.03 23.88
C ILE A 118 7.46 -5.33 22.87
N PHE A 119 8.29 -4.33 22.54
CA PHE A 119 9.56 -4.44 21.81
C PHE A 119 10.62 -3.57 22.47
#